data_AF-A0A5C8G5C5-F1
#
_entry.id   AF-A0A5C8G5C5-F1
#
_cell.length_a   1.000
_cell.length_b   1.000
_cell.length_c   1.000
_cell.angle_alpha   90.00
_cell.angle_beta   90.00
_cell.angle_gamma   90.00
#
_symmetry.space_group_name_H-M   'P 1'
#
loop_
_entity.id
_entity.type
_entity.pdbx_description
1 polymer ?
#
loop_
_entity_poly.entity_id
_entity_poly.type
_entity_poly.pdbx_seq_one_letter_code
_entity_poly.pdbx_strand_id
1 'polypeptide(L)'
;MSFSKTSTIKILNNTNYEAGSVSYLVTPYSLKDYTVSILLVSKATGNTSSLNLDILDFSYDKASKKLTLTSAGLNKVSSASSLVDATAYKYDIQFMFSTTSDTVSNKTVYATNTVSLFKVKEVTKADLTTIIKTIPKEANIPNRSKIDGHNDYAFSIDFSKASGIESISSSSQYVTINNMAGMTDPTNANSTYSPYGSGLTTLQIPRGNYFSYIYCKSDAMTISTDGSSLTVPYIFTLKDGYILNKDISFITNEGLKFKVLFLNKGKWVKDTF
;
A
#
# COMPACT_ATOMS: atom_id res chain seq x y z
N MET A 1 -20.12 3.37 26.89
CA MET A 1 -18.90 3.82 26.19
C MET A 1 -18.56 2.79 25.11
N SER A 2 -18.45 3.19 23.84
CA SER A 2 -17.85 2.35 22.79
C SER A 2 -16.42 2.81 22.54
N PHE A 3 -15.54 1.90 22.16
CA PHE A 3 -14.09 2.12 22.11
C PHE A 3 -13.51 1.45 20.85
N SER A 4 -12.53 2.07 20.18
CA SER A 4 -11.86 1.43 19.04
C SER A 4 -11.09 0.20 19.52
N LYS A 5 -11.40 -0.99 18.99
CA LYS A 5 -10.81 -2.24 19.50
C LYS A 5 -9.33 -2.41 19.18
N THR A 6 -8.85 -1.83 18.08
CA THR A 6 -7.45 -1.95 17.66
C THR A 6 -6.96 -0.65 17.02
N SER A 7 -5.70 -0.31 17.29
CA SER A 7 -5.03 0.89 16.79
C SER A 7 -3.59 0.54 16.40
N THR A 8 -2.97 1.31 15.51
CA THR A 8 -1.63 1.01 14.99
C THR A 8 -0.70 2.21 15.18
N ILE A 9 0.52 1.97 15.69
CA ILE A 9 1.60 2.96 15.70
C ILE A 9 2.70 2.47 14.77
N LYS A 10 3.13 3.31 13.82
CA LYS A 10 4.24 3.02 12.91
C LYS A 10 5.43 3.91 13.23
N ILE A 11 6.60 3.32 13.30
CA ILE A 11 7.84 3.97 13.71
C ILE A 11 8.87 3.82 12.60
N LEU A 12 9.39 4.95 12.13
CA LEU A 12 10.45 5.03 11.13
C LEU A 12 11.57 5.91 11.68
N ASN A 13 12.82 5.45 11.62
CA ASN A 13 14.00 6.24 12.00
C ASN A 13 13.87 6.96 13.35
N ASN A 14 13.43 6.24 14.39
CA ASN A 14 13.21 6.76 15.75
C ASN A 14 12.16 7.91 15.83
N THR A 15 11.19 7.94 14.91
CA THR A 15 10.09 8.91 14.92
C THR A 15 8.73 8.21 14.76
N ASN A 16 7.68 8.80 15.32
CA ASN A 16 6.30 8.36 15.07
C ASN A 16 5.91 8.72 13.63
N TYR A 17 6.05 7.78 12.71
CA TYR A 17 5.62 7.94 11.32
C TYR A 17 4.08 8.02 11.22
N GLU A 18 3.39 7.15 11.96
CA GLU A 18 1.93 7.14 12.06
C GLU A 18 1.54 6.94 13.53
N ALA A 19 0.70 7.84 14.04
CA ALA A 19 0.16 7.75 15.39
C ALA A 19 -1.04 6.79 15.43
N GLY A 20 -1.19 6.08 16.54
CA GLY A 20 -2.38 5.30 16.84
C GLY A 20 -3.59 6.22 16.99
N SER A 21 -4.73 5.80 16.46
CA SER A 21 -5.99 6.51 16.67
C SER A 21 -6.82 5.77 17.71
N VAL A 22 -7.12 6.42 18.83
CA VAL A 22 -7.91 5.86 19.92
C VAL A 22 -9.18 6.67 20.06
N SER A 23 -10.28 6.15 19.51
CA SER A 23 -11.57 6.83 19.53
C SER A 23 -12.52 6.17 20.51
N TYR A 24 -13.27 6.99 21.24
CA TYR A 24 -14.28 6.54 22.18
C TYR A 24 -15.52 7.43 22.14
N LEU A 25 -16.63 6.86 22.57
CA LEU A 25 -17.92 7.51 22.69
C LEU A 25 -18.25 7.71 24.18
N VAL A 26 -18.26 8.96 24.62
CA VAL A 26 -18.59 9.33 26.01
C VAL A 26 -20.09 9.58 26.12
N THR A 27 -20.73 8.96 27.10
CA THR A 27 -22.15 9.14 27.41
C THR A 27 -22.29 9.66 28.85
N PRO A 28 -23.11 10.71 29.11
CA PRO A 28 -23.99 11.40 28.15
C PRO A 28 -23.19 12.17 27.09
N TYR A 29 -23.71 12.22 25.85
CA TYR A 29 -23.02 12.77 24.68
C TYR A 29 -22.61 14.25 24.82
N SER A 30 -23.19 14.96 25.79
CA SER A 30 -22.90 16.35 26.13
C SER A 30 -21.73 16.52 27.12
N LEU A 31 -21.17 15.45 27.69
CA LEU A 31 -20.10 15.54 28.67
C LEU A 31 -18.78 15.95 28.02
N LYS A 32 -18.39 17.23 28.19
CA LYS A 32 -17.13 17.78 27.68
C LYS A 32 -15.99 17.74 28.71
N ASP A 33 -16.35 17.87 29.98
CA ASP A 33 -15.43 17.96 31.11
C ASP A 33 -15.13 16.58 31.70
N TYR A 34 -14.23 15.88 31.04
CA TYR A 34 -13.62 14.64 31.52
C TYR A 34 -12.13 14.63 31.20
N THR A 35 -11.35 13.90 31.98
CA THR A 35 -9.94 13.63 31.75
C THR A 35 -9.76 12.24 31.17
N VAL A 36 -8.67 12.05 30.45
CA VAL A 36 -8.23 10.74 29.96
C VAL A 36 -6.77 10.58 30.35
N SER A 37 -6.44 9.45 30.94
CA SER A 37 -5.07 9.10 31.32
C SER A 37 -4.79 7.64 30.96
N ILE A 38 -3.51 7.33 30.74
CA ILE A 38 -3.05 5.96 30.57
C ILE A 38 -2.80 5.41 31.97
N LEU A 39 -3.50 4.32 32.31
CA LEU A 39 -3.43 3.69 33.63
C LEU A 39 -2.44 2.53 33.64
N LEU A 40 -2.45 1.71 32.58
CA LEU A 40 -1.62 0.53 32.48
C LEU A 40 -1.21 0.28 31.03
N VAL A 41 0.01 -0.20 30.86
CA VAL A 41 0.53 -0.75 29.60
C VAL A 41 1.03 -2.15 29.90
N SER A 42 0.59 -3.12 29.12
CA SER A 42 1.07 -4.51 29.20
C SER A 42 1.26 -5.08 27.81
N LYS A 43 2.09 -6.13 27.69
CA LYS A 43 2.18 -6.91 26.45
C LYS A 43 0.85 -7.63 26.23
N ALA A 44 0.29 -7.48 25.04
CA ALA A 44 -0.88 -8.25 24.66
C ALA A 44 -0.51 -9.72 24.42
N THR A 45 -1.48 -10.62 24.53
CA THR A 45 -1.30 -12.06 24.28
C THR A 45 -0.59 -12.31 22.94
N GLY A 46 0.49 -13.10 22.98
CA GLY A 46 1.31 -13.45 21.82
C GLY A 46 2.46 -12.49 21.51
N ASN A 47 2.61 -11.37 22.23
CA ASN A 47 3.81 -10.54 22.12
C ASN A 47 4.95 -11.14 22.97
N THR A 48 5.90 -11.80 22.30
CA THR A 48 7.07 -12.45 22.91
C THR A 48 8.34 -11.59 22.84
N SER A 49 8.24 -10.33 22.39
CA SER A 49 9.41 -9.46 22.27
C SER A 49 10.04 -9.14 23.63
N SER A 50 11.33 -8.82 23.63
CA SER A 50 12.04 -8.36 24.84
C SER A 50 11.73 -6.90 25.20
N LEU A 51 11.21 -6.12 24.25
CA LEU A 51 10.83 -4.71 24.44
C LEU A 51 9.80 -4.60 25.56
N ASN A 52 10.09 -3.79 26.58
CA ASN A 52 9.15 -3.48 27.65
C ASN A 52 8.80 -2.01 27.57
N LEU A 53 7.50 -1.74 27.45
CA LEU A 53 6.96 -0.38 27.47
C LEU A 53 6.04 -0.22 28.68
N ASP A 54 6.06 0.97 29.26
CA ASP A 54 5.24 1.37 30.40
C ASP A 54 4.43 2.63 30.09
N ILE A 55 3.72 3.15 31.08
CA ILE A 55 2.83 4.32 30.92
C ILE A 55 3.56 5.58 30.43
N LEU A 56 4.84 5.77 30.76
CA LEU A 56 5.62 6.97 30.40
C LEU A 56 6.15 6.93 28.96
N ASP A 57 6.12 5.75 28.34
CA ASP A 57 6.53 5.58 26.96
C ASP A 57 5.47 6.03 25.95
N PHE A 58 4.26 6.31 26.42
CA PHE A 58 3.12 6.71 25.59
C PHE A 58 2.59 8.08 25.96
N SER A 59 2.08 8.78 24.96
CA SER A 59 1.32 10.01 25.14
C SER A 59 0.01 9.93 24.37
N TYR A 60 -1.09 10.27 25.03
CA TYR A 60 -2.41 10.36 24.43
C TYR A 60 -2.89 11.81 24.43
N ASP A 61 -3.19 12.33 23.24
CA ASP A 61 -3.78 13.64 23.07
C ASP A 61 -5.30 13.54 22.93
N LYS A 62 -6.03 14.03 23.93
CA LYS A 62 -7.50 13.98 23.98
C LYS A 62 -8.16 14.69 22.80
N ALA A 63 -7.59 15.81 22.34
CA ALA A 63 -8.22 16.65 21.32
C ALA A 63 -8.18 15.99 19.93
N SER A 64 -7.00 15.53 19.52
CA SER A 64 -6.76 14.84 18.25
C SER A 64 -7.05 13.35 18.29
N LYS A 65 -7.24 12.77 19.48
CA LYS A 65 -7.47 11.33 19.71
C LYS A 65 -6.30 10.46 19.27
N LYS A 66 -5.09 11.03 19.30
CA LYS A 66 -3.86 10.36 18.86
C LYS A 66 -3.08 9.82 20.05
N LEU A 67 -2.66 8.56 19.92
CA LEU A 67 -1.72 7.88 20.78
C LEU A 67 -0.37 7.78 20.07
N THR A 68 0.69 8.23 20.73
CA THR A 68 2.06 8.21 20.20
C THR A 68 3.02 7.65 21.23
N LEU A 69 4.20 7.23 20.77
CA LEU A 69 5.31 7.05 21.69
C LEU A 69 5.92 8.39 22.07
N THR A 70 6.31 8.53 23.32
CA THR A 70 7.17 9.62 23.78
C THR A 70 8.60 9.40 23.28
N SER A 71 9.48 10.39 23.46
CA SER A 71 10.91 10.23 23.17
C SER A 71 11.55 9.07 23.94
N ALA A 72 11.10 8.82 25.18
CA ALA A 72 11.56 7.68 25.98
C ALA A 72 11.13 6.35 25.35
N GLY A 73 9.86 6.24 24.95
CA GLY A 73 9.34 5.05 24.27
C GLY A 73 10.04 4.79 22.92
N LEU A 74 10.25 5.83 22.13
CA LEU A 74 11.00 5.76 20.87
C LEU A 74 12.43 5.25 21.10
N ASN A 75 13.13 5.77 22.11
CA ASN A 75 14.48 5.33 22.46
C ASN A 75 14.52 3.84 22.87
N LYS A 76 13.52 3.36 23.64
CA LYS A 76 13.40 1.93 23.99
C LYS A 76 13.22 1.07 22.74
N VAL A 77 12.33 1.47 21.82
CA VAL A 77 12.13 0.77 20.54
C VAL A 77 13.41 0.74 19.72
N SER A 78 14.11 1.86 19.60
CA SER A 78 15.35 1.95 18.81
C SER A 78 16.51 1.16 19.42
N SER A 79 16.54 1.01 20.74
CA SER A 79 17.56 0.22 21.45
C SER A 79 17.26 -1.28 21.46
N ALA A 80 16.04 -1.70 21.12
CA ALA A 80 15.62 -3.09 21.13
C ALA A 80 16.08 -3.82 19.86
N SER A 81 17.25 -4.46 19.93
CA SER A 81 17.86 -5.20 18.81
C SER A 81 17.08 -6.43 18.36
N SER A 82 16.20 -6.98 19.21
CA SER A 82 15.38 -8.15 18.89
C SER A 82 14.16 -7.84 18.02
N LEU A 83 13.90 -6.57 17.70
CA LEU A 83 12.76 -6.21 16.87
C LEU A 83 13.05 -6.46 15.39
N VAL A 84 12.10 -7.11 14.73
CA VAL A 84 12.11 -7.42 13.32
C VAL A 84 11.19 -6.42 12.62
N ASP A 85 11.69 -5.81 11.54
CA ASP A 85 10.92 -4.84 10.78
C ASP A 85 9.64 -5.48 10.22
N ALA A 86 8.60 -4.65 10.05
CA ALA A 86 7.27 -5.04 9.60
C ALA A 86 6.55 -6.09 10.47
N THR A 87 7.08 -6.41 11.66
CA THR A 87 6.40 -7.28 12.64
C THR A 87 5.56 -6.46 13.60
N ALA A 88 4.35 -6.93 13.89
CA ALA A 88 3.44 -6.29 14.84
C ALA A 88 3.79 -6.69 16.28
N TYR A 89 4.15 -5.73 17.12
CA TYR A 89 4.34 -5.91 18.56
C TYR A 89 3.14 -5.35 19.30
N LYS A 90 2.28 -6.24 19.80
CA LYS A 90 0.98 -5.85 20.38
C LYS A 90 1.07 -5.52 21.87
N TYR A 91 0.47 -4.41 22.27
CA TYR A 91 0.37 -3.97 23.65
C TYR A 91 -1.08 -3.65 24.00
N ASP A 92 -1.52 -4.05 25.18
CA ASP A 92 -2.80 -3.65 25.73
C ASP A 92 -2.58 -2.40 26.60
N ILE A 93 -3.27 -1.32 26.23
CA ILE A 93 -3.20 -0.04 26.93
C ILE A 93 -4.55 0.24 27.57
N GLN A 94 -4.57 0.25 28.89
CA GLN A 94 -5.75 0.60 29.65
C GLN A 94 -5.79 2.11 29.88
N PHE A 95 -6.87 2.73 29.47
CA PHE A 95 -7.19 4.12 29.70
C PHE A 95 -8.16 4.25 30.87
N MET A 96 -7.92 5.27 31.70
CA MET A 96 -8.85 5.71 32.73
C MET A 96 -9.48 7.04 32.29
N PHE A 97 -10.80 7.06 32.30
CA PHE A 97 -11.64 8.22 32.06
C PHE A 97 -12.22 8.67 33.39
N SER A 98 -12.08 9.95 33.71
CA SER A 98 -12.64 10.50 34.94
C SER A 98 -13.37 11.80 34.68
N THR A 99 -14.46 12.03 35.40
CA THR A 99 -15.20 13.30 35.37
C THR A 99 -15.56 13.73 36.77
N THR A 100 -15.62 15.04 37.00
CA THR A 100 -16.15 15.62 38.23
C THR A 100 -17.64 15.95 38.11
N SER A 101 -18.25 15.87 36.92
CA SER A 101 -19.64 16.29 36.65
C SER A 101 -20.68 15.56 37.50
N ASP A 102 -21.45 16.28 38.30
CA ASP A 102 -22.46 15.74 39.22
C ASP A 102 -23.68 15.10 38.55
N THR A 103 -23.85 15.33 37.26
CA THR A 103 -24.89 14.69 36.44
C THR A 103 -24.53 13.27 36.01
N VAL A 104 -23.30 12.81 36.27
CA VAL A 104 -22.82 11.47 35.90
C VAL A 104 -22.63 10.63 37.15
N SER A 105 -23.37 9.52 37.25
CA SER A 105 -23.29 8.59 38.39
C SER A 105 -21.98 7.81 38.42
N ASN A 106 -21.49 7.36 37.27
CA ASN A 106 -20.21 6.66 37.18
C ASN A 106 -19.08 7.63 36.81
N LYS A 107 -18.37 8.12 37.83
CA LYS A 107 -17.33 9.15 37.69
C LYS A 107 -16.05 8.62 37.03
N THR A 108 -15.83 7.30 37.05
CA THR A 108 -14.62 6.67 36.51
C THR A 108 -14.95 5.45 35.65
N VAL A 109 -14.37 5.40 34.45
CA VAL A 109 -14.54 4.27 33.51
C VAL A 109 -13.18 3.86 32.99
N TYR A 110 -12.99 2.55 32.80
CA TYR A 110 -11.78 1.98 32.23
C TYR A 110 -12.08 1.37 30.87
N ALA A 111 -11.14 1.51 29.93
CA ALA A 111 -11.22 0.85 28.64
C ALA A 111 -9.83 0.43 28.17
N THR A 112 -9.74 -0.75 27.56
CA THR A 112 -8.47 -1.27 27.04
C THR A 112 -8.47 -1.21 25.52
N ASN A 113 -7.37 -0.69 24.97
CA ASN A 113 -7.06 -0.70 23.54
C ASN A 113 -5.92 -1.66 23.28
N THR A 114 -6.05 -2.56 22.30
CA THR A 114 -4.89 -3.29 21.80
C THR A 114 -4.22 -2.48 20.69
N VAL A 115 -2.99 -2.05 20.92
CA VAL A 115 -2.16 -1.29 19.98
C VAL A 115 -1.17 -2.22 19.30
N SER A 116 -1.12 -2.22 17.97
CA SER A 116 -0.07 -2.88 17.20
C SER A 116 1.04 -1.87 16.90
N LEU A 117 2.23 -2.10 17.44
CA LEU A 117 3.40 -1.28 17.21
C LEU A 117 4.27 -1.92 16.12
N PHE A 118 4.60 -1.16 15.09
CA PHE A 118 5.49 -1.60 14.01
C PHE A 118 6.73 -0.71 13.95
N LYS A 119 7.90 -1.33 13.98
CA LYS A 119 9.07 -0.76 13.32
C LYS A 119 8.89 -1.02 11.84
N VAL A 120 8.56 0.02 11.07
CA VAL A 120 8.15 -0.19 9.68
C VAL A 120 9.33 -0.38 8.77
N LYS A 121 9.13 -1.17 7.71
CA LYS A 121 10.06 -1.28 6.59
C LYS A 121 9.62 -0.37 5.45
N GLU A 122 10.51 0.51 5.02
CA GLU A 122 10.28 1.34 3.86
C GLU A 122 10.49 0.54 2.56
N VAL A 123 9.54 0.66 1.64
CA VAL A 123 9.61 0.14 0.28
C VAL A 123 10.17 1.23 -0.63
N THR A 124 11.15 0.87 -1.45
CA THR A 124 11.92 1.81 -2.27
C THR A 124 11.63 1.64 -3.77
N LYS A 125 12.16 2.56 -4.59
CA LYS A 125 12.18 2.40 -6.06
C LYS A 125 12.93 1.13 -6.50
N ALA A 126 13.96 0.72 -5.77
CA ALA A 126 14.71 -0.51 -6.06
C ALA A 126 13.86 -1.77 -5.82
N ASP A 127 13.06 -1.78 -4.74
CA ASP A 127 12.11 -2.85 -4.48
C ASP A 127 11.06 -2.94 -5.59
N LEU A 128 10.47 -1.80 -5.98
CA LEU A 128 9.52 -1.74 -7.11
C LEU A 128 10.16 -2.21 -8.42
N THR A 129 11.39 -1.79 -8.70
CA THR A 129 12.12 -2.22 -9.91
C THR A 129 12.27 -3.73 -9.94
N THR A 130 12.65 -4.33 -8.82
CA THR A 130 12.75 -5.78 -8.68
C THR A 130 11.41 -6.44 -8.96
N ILE A 131 10.34 -5.98 -8.30
CA ILE A 131 8.99 -6.54 -8.48
C ILE A 131 8.56 -6.48 -9.95
N ILE A 132 8.66 -5.31 -10.57
CA ILE A 132 8.23 -5.10 -11.95
C ILE A 132 9.04 -5.98 -12.90
N LYS A 133 10.36 -6.02 -12.77
CA LYS A 133 11.21 -6.84 -13.64
C LYS A 133 11.02 -8.34 -13.44
N THR A 134 10.47 -8.77 -12.30
CA THR A 134 10.12 -10.16 -12.02
C THR A 134 8.69 -10.53 -12.41
N ILE A 135 7.87 -9.59 -12.90
CA ILE A 135 6.56 -9.92 -13.46
C ILE A 135 6.79 -10.96 -14.57
N PRO A 136 6.13 -12.13 -14.51
CA PRO A 136 6.26 -13.13 -15.54
C PRO A 136 5.97 -12.53 -16.92
N LYS A 137 6.69 -13.02 -17.92
CA LYS A 137 6.42 -12.64 -19.31
C LYS A 137 4.96 -12.96 -19.62
N GLU A 138 4.18 -11.93 -19.91
CA GLU A 138 2.80 -12.12 -20.37
C GLU A 138 2.86 -12.54 -21.83
N ALA A 139 2.42 -13.76 -22.14
CA ALA A 139 2.50 -14.32 -23.48
C ALA A 139 1.10 -14.49 -24.09
N ASN A 140 1.04 -14.54 -25.42
CA ASN A 140 -0.19 -14.80 -26.17
C ASN A 140 -1.31 -13.77 -25.93
N ILE A 141 -0.95 -12.50 -25.73
CA ILE A 141 -1.93 -11.42 -25.63
C ILE A 141 -2.80 -11.45 -26.89
N PRO A 142 -4.14 -11.54 -26.75
CA PRO A 142 -5.04 -11.69 -27.89
C PRO A 142 -4.84 -10.58 -28.92
N ASN A 143 -4.76 -10.97 -30.19
CA ASN A 143 -4.68 -10.06 -31.33
C ASN A 143 -6.04 -10.05 -32.06
N ARG A 144 -6.49 -8.87 -32.51
CA ARG A 144 -7.67 -8.72 -33.36
C ARG A 144 -7.63 -9.65 -34.58
N SER A 145 -6.46 -9.83 -35.20
CA SER A 145 -6.31 -10.75 -36.33
C SER A 145 -6.66 -12.21 -35.99
N LYS A 146 -6.61 -12.62 -34.71
CA LYS A 146 -7.05 -13.95 -34.28
C LYS A 146 -8.57 -14.08 -34.21
N ILE A 147 -9.29 -13.00 -33.91
CA ILE A 147 -10.76 -12.94 -34.00
C ILE A 147 -11.22 -12.98 -35.48
N ASP A 148 -10.42 -12.39 -36.38
CA ASP A 148 -10.67 -12.40 -37.82
C ASP A 148 -10.30 -13.75 -38.51
N GLY A 149 -10.03 -14.81 -37.73
CA GLY A 149 -9.79 -16.16 -38.25
C GLY A 149 -8.33 -16.50 -38.61
N HIS A 150 -7.34 -15.76 -38.07
CA HIS A 150 -5.91 -16.03 -38.32
C HIS A 150 -5.20 -16.67 -37.11
N ASN A 151 -4.31 -17.62 -37.35
CA ASN A 151 -3.77 -18.50 -36.30
C ASN A 151 -2.46 -18.04 -35.62
N ASP A 152 -1.76 -17.00 -36.11
CA ASP A 152 -0.30 -16.92 -35.88
C ASP A 152 0.26 -15.61 -35.28
N TYR A 153 -0.34 -15.01 -34.25
CA TYR A 153 0.29 -13.81 -33.62
C TYR A 153 0.33 -13.86 -32.10
N ALA A 154 1.49 -14.25 -31.56
CA ALA A 154 1.81 -14.15 -30.14
C ALA A 154 2.47 -12.80 -29.84
N PHE A 155 1.67 -11.82 -29.38
CA PHE A 155 2.25 -10.65 -28.73
C PHE A 155 2.59 -11.02 -27.28
N SER A 156 3.82 -10.74 -26.85
CA SER A 156 4.27 -11.07 -25.50
C SER A 156 5.01 -9.91 -24.88
N ILE A 157 4.67 -9.51 -23.66
CA ILE A 157 5.30 -8.40 -22.95
C ILE A 157 6.37 -8.91 -21.98
N ASP A 158 7.59 -8.43 -22.17
CA ASP A 158 8.73 -8.73 -21.31
C ASP A 158 9.00 -7.58 -20.32
N PHE A 159 8.51 -7.73 -19.10
CA PHE A 159 8.66 -6.74 -18.04
C PHE A 159 10.09 -6.62 -17.49
N SER A 160 10.98 -7.56 -17.79
CA SER A 160 12.41 -7.45 -17.43
C SER A 160 13.07 -6.23 -18.11
N LYS A 161 12.49 -5.77 -19.22
CA LYS A 161 12.91 -4.60 -20.00
C LYS A 161 12.27 -3.28 -19.54
N ALA A 162 11.56 -3.29 -18.43
CA ALA A 162 10.98 -2.09 -17.86
C ALA A 162 12.06 -1.03 -17.56
N SER A 163 11.74 0.22 -17.88
CA SER A 163 12.63 1.39 -17.78
C SER A 163 11.87 2.60 -17.22
N GLY A 164 12.61 3.61 -16.76
CA GLY A 164 12.02 4.84 -16.20
C GLY A 164 11.55 4.75 -14.75
N ILE A 165 11.70 3.60 -14.06
CA ILE A 165 11.33 3.44 -12.64
C ILE A 165 12.07 4.46 -11.75
N GLU A 166 13.35 4.71 -12.01
CA GLU A 166 14.15 5.66 -11.21
C GLU A 166 13.61 7.11 -11.30
N SER A 167 13.03 7.46 -12.44
CA SER A 167 12.48 8.80 -12.71
C SER A 167 11.03 8.99 -12.30
N ILE A 168 10.37 7.97 -11.73
CA ILE A 168 8.95 8.14 -11.36
C ILE A 168 8.78 9.14 -10.22
N SER A 169 7.66 9.86 -10.30
CA SER A 169 7.18 10.84 -9.34
C SER A 169 5.66 10.95 -9.41
N SER A 170 5.05 11.72 -8.50
CA SER A 170 3.62 12.02 -8.58
C SER A 170 3.23 12.73 -9.90
N SER A 171 4.13 13.50 -10.52
CA SER A 171 3.90 14.15 -11.82
C SER A 171 4.22 13.27 -13.02
N SER A 172 5.05 12.23 -12.85
CA SER A 172 5.43 11.29 -13.92
C SER A 172 5.38 9.86 -13.38
N GLN A 173 4.21 9.24 -13.50
CA GLN A 173 3.90 7.96 -12.87
C GLN A 173 4.18 6.77 -13.78
N TYR A 174 4.99 6.95 -14.82
CA TYR A 174 5.12 5.99 -15.91
C TYR A 174 6.35 5.11 -15.75
N VAL A 175 6.11 3.80 -15.84
CA VAL A 175 7.15 2.82 -16.14
C VAL A 175 6.98 2.42 -17.59
N THR A 176 8.05 2.53 -18.36
CA THR A 176 8.01 2.26 -19.80
C THR A 176 8.49 0.85 -20.07
N ILE A 177 7.66 0.07 -20.78
CA ILE A 177 8.01 -1.28 -21.25
C ILE A 177 8.21 -1.21 -22.77
N ASN A 178 9.48 -1.23 -23.17
CA ASN A 178 9.91 -1.24 -24.56
C ASN A 178 9.92 -2.68 -25.06
N ASN A 179 8.86 -3.09 -25.73
CA ASN A 179 8.68 -4.50 -26.06
C ASN A 179 8.90 -4.74 -27.56
N MET A 180 10.07 -5.29 -27.93
CA MET A 180 10.41 -5.68 -29.31
C MET A 180 10.66 -7.18 -29.51
N ALA A 181 10.65 -8.00 -28.46
CA ALA A 181 11.03 -9.41 -28.60
C ALA A 181 9.82 -10.30 -28.88
N GLY A 182 9.83 -10.97 -30.03
CA GLY A 182 8.90 -12.07 -30.34
C GLY A 182 7.73 -11.74 -31.28
N MET A 183 7.70 -10.55 -31.89
CA MET A 183 6.72 -10.25 -32.94
C MET A 183 7.28 -10.71 -34.30
N THR A 184 6.74 -11.78 -34.86
CA THR A 184 7.00 -12.22 -36.25
C THR A 184 6.11 -11.45 -37.21
N ASP A 185 6.65 -10.97 -38.35
CA ASP A 185 5.86 -10.22 -39.36
C ASP A 185 4.58 -10.99 -39.70
N PRO A 186 3.42 -10.32 -39.84
CA PRO A 186 2.24 -10.98 -40.31
C PRO A 186 2.49 -11.58 -41.68
N THR A 187 2.17 -12.86 -41.83
CA THR A 187 2.26 -13.58 -43.11
C THR A 187 1.27 -13.02 -44.14
N ASN A 188 0.25 -12.27 -43.68
CA ASN A 188 -0.69 -11.53 -44.49
C ASN A 188 -0.35 -10.03 -44.53
N ALA A 189 -0.08 -9.49 -45.73
CA ALA A 189 0.25 -8.09 -45.96
C ALA A 189 -0.84 -7.08 -45.53
N ASN A 190 -2.09 -7.54 -45.35
CA ASN A 190 -3.21 -6.72 -44.89
C ASN A 190 -3.43 -6.76 -43.36
N SER A 191 -2.66 -7.56 -42.62
CA SER A 191 -2.77 -7.65 -41.16
C SER A 191 -1.90 -6.60 -40.48
N THR A 192 -2.48 -5.88 -39.52
CA THR A 192 -1.76 -4.97 -38.61
C THR A 192 -1.64 -5.64 -37.24
N TYR A 193 -0.46 -5.61 -36.63
CA TYR A 193 -0.29 -6.07 -35.24
C TYR A 193 -1.17 -5.26 -34.29
N SER A 194 -2.29 -5.84 -33.88
CA SER A 194 -3.32 -5.12 -33.13
C SER A 194 -3.75 -5.92 -31.90
N PRO A 195 -2.90 -5.99 -30.85
CA PRO A 195 -3.31 -6.61 -29.61
C PRO A 195 -4.42 -5.81 -28.93
N TYR A 196 -5.28 -6.53 -28.23
CA TYR A 196 -6.36 -5.98 -27.43
C TYR A 196 -5.81 -5.35 -26.15
N GLY A 197 -6.26 -4.14 -25.84
CA GLY A 197 -5.85 -3.41 -24.64
C GLY A 197 -6.17 -4.18 -23.36
N SER A 198 -7.31 -4.89 -23.30
CA SER A 198 -7.70 -5.65 -22.10
C SER A 198 -6.79 -6.79 -21.74
N GLY A 199 -5.95 -7.31 -22.63
CA GLY A 199 -5.06 -8.43 -22.34
C GLY A 199 -4.11 -8.18 -21.16
N LEU A 200 -3.86 -6.91 -20.82
CA LEU A 200 -3.06 -6.54 -19.66
C LEU A 200 -3.87 -6.35 -18.37
N THR A 201 -5.19 -6.20 -18.45
CA THR A 201 -6.02 -5.97 -17.26
C THR A 201 -6.02 -7.15 -16.29
N THR A 202 -5.66 -8.34 -16.78
CA THR A 202 -5.56 -9.60 -16.03
C THR A 202 -4.14 -9.91 -15.54
N LEU A 203 -3.17 -9.03 -15.77
CA LEU A 203 -1.77 -9.25 -15.39
C LEU A 203 -1.62 -9.54 -13.90
N GLN A 204 -0.97 -10.64 -13.57
CA GLN A 204 -0.64 -11.00 -12.19
C GLN A 204 0.70 -10.38 -11.79
N ILE A 205 0.65 -9.20 -11.17
CA ILE A 205 1.85 -8.56 -10.62
C ILE A 205 2.25 -9.27 -9.31
N PRO A 206 3.52 -9.74 -9.17
CA PRO A 206 4.01 -10.28 -7.93
C PRO A 206 3.89 -9.25 -6.80
N ARG A 207 3.24 -9.64 -5.71
CA ARG A 207 3.03 -8.73 -4.55
C ARG A 207 4.27 -8.59 -3.67
N GLY A 208 5.24 -9.50 -3.84
CA GLY A 208 6.39 -9.63 -2.95
C GLY A 208 5.98 -9.79 -1.49
N ASN A 209 6.88 -9.40 -0.59
CA ASN A 209 6.58 -9.38 0.85
C ASN A 209 5.81 -8.12 1.29
N TYR A 210 5.69 -7.13 0.42
CA TYR A 210 5.30 -5.76 0.76
C TYR A 210 3.82 -5.48 0.56
N PHE A 211 3.23 -6.00 -0.52
CA PHE A 211 1.87 -5.65 -0.93
C PHE A 211 0.88 -6.76 -0.55
N SER A 212 -0.28 -6.36 -0.03
CA SER A 212 -1.39 -7.27 0.28
C SER A 212 -2.22 -7.53 -0.96
N TYR A 213 -2.38 -6.51 -1.80
CA TYR A 213 -3.19 -6.54 -3.01
C TYR A 213 -2.63 -5.58 -4.05
N ILE A 214 -2.80 -5.93 -5.33
CA ILE A 214 -2.49 -5.09 -6.47
C ILE A 214 -3.62 -5.31 -7.47
N TYR A 215 -4.22 -4.25 -7.99
CA TYR A 215 -5.28 -4.37 -8.98
C TYR A 215 -5.12 -3.39 -10.13
N CYS A 216 -5.58 -3.81 -11.30
CA CYS A 216 -5.67 -2.99 -12.49
C CYS A 216 -6.91 -2.09 -12.42
N LYS A 217 -6.73 -0.79 -12.62
CA LYS A 217 -7.83 0.17 -12.80
C LYS A 217 -8.19 0.24 -14.29
N SER A 218 -8.84 -0.81 -14.79
CA SER A 218 -9.07 -1.03 -16.23
C SER A 218 -9.91 0.05 -16.91
N ASP A 219 -10.81 0.71 -16.18
CA ASP A 219 -11.60 1.86 -16.63
C ASP A 219 -10.75 3.10 -16.96
N ALA A 220 -9.55 3.21 -16.36
CA ALA A 220 -8.60 4.28 -16.59
C ALA A 220 -7.50 3.92 -17.61
N MET A 221 -7.63 2.79 -18.29
CA MET A 221 -6.73 2.38 -19.36
C MET A 221 -6.88 3.30 -20.58
N THR A 222 -5.76 3.68 -21.20
CA THR A 222 -5.77 4.56 -22.39
C THR A 222 -4.84 4.07 -23.48
N ILE A 223 -5.24 4.30 -24.73
CA ILE A 223 -4.45 4.07 -25.93
C ILE A 223 -4.15 5.44 -26.55
N SER A 224 -2.90 5.69 -26.97
CA SER A 224 -2.56 6.92 -27.68
C SER A 224 -3.29 7.02 -29.02
N THR A 225 -3.53 8.24 -29.51
CA THR A 225 -4.29 8.50 -30.75
C THR A 225 -3.74 7.75 -31.97
N ASP A 226 -2.42 7.58 -32.04
CA ASP A 226 -1.73 6.85 -33.10
C ASP A 226 -1.67 5.32 -32.88
N GLY A 227 -2.12 4.84 -31.71
CA GLY A 227 -2.05 3.45 -31.27
C GLY A 227 -0.66 2.99 -30.80
N SER A 228 0.35 3.87 -30.77
CA SER A 228 1.73 3.48 -30.47
C SER A 228 1.97 3.09 -29.01
N SER A 229 1.08 3.49 -28.10
CA SER A 229 1.22 3.21 -26.67
C SER A 229 -0.10 2.82 -26.00
N LEU A 230 0.00 1.86 -25.09
CA LEU A 230 -1.04 1.49 -24.13
C LEU A 230 -0.57 1.86 -22.74
N THR A 231 -1.42 2.55 -21.99
CA THR A 231 -1.18 2.89 -20.59
C THR A 231 -2.18 2.14 -19.71
N VAL A 232 -1.64 1.33 -18.78
CA VAL A 232 -2.44 0.55 -17.83
C VAL A 232 -2.08 0.97 -16.40
N PRO A 233 -3.00 1.57 -15.63
CA PRO A 233 -2.74 1.95 -14.24
C PRO A 233 -3.00 0.78 -13.27
N TYR A 234 -2.08 0.57 -12.33
CA TYR A 234 -2.22 -0.37 -11.23
C TYR A 234 -2.12 0.34 -9.88
N ILE A 235 -3.04 0.00 -8.97
CA ILE A 235 -3.07 0.52 -7.61
C ILE A 235 -2.53 -0.56 -6.66
N PHE A 236 -1.63 -0.16 -5.78
CA PHE A 236 -0.93 -1.05 -4.85
C PHE A 236 -1.47 -0.86 -3.44
N THR A 237 -1.77 -1.94 -2.74
CA THR A 237 -2.15 -1.91 -1.33
C THR A 237 -1.03 -2.53 -0.51
N LEU A 238 -0.49 -1.76 0.44
CA LEU A 238 0.56 -2.25 1.34
C LEU A 238 0.02 -3.25 2.36
N LYS A 239 0.89 -4.15 2.82
CA LYS A 239 0.68 -4.89 4.08
C LYS A 239 1.00 -3.96 5.25
N ASP A 240 0.39 -4.24 6.40
CA ASP A 240 0.78 -3.60 7.65
C ASP A 240 2.26 -3.83 7.94
N GLY A 241 2.88 -2.87 8.63
CA GLY A 241 4.31 -2.89 8.90
C GLY A 241 5.19 -2.40 7.76
N TYR A 242 4.63 -2.11 6.58
CA TYR A 242 5.34 -1.49 5.47
C TYR A 242 4.85 -0.06 5.23
N ILE A 243 5.76 0.77 4.74
CA ILE A 243 5.46 2.12 4.24
C ILE A 243 6.10 2.31 2.87
N LEU A 244 5.61 3.27 2.10
CA LEU A 244 6.24 3.68 0.85
C LEU A 244 7.22 4.81 1.11
N ASN A 245 8.39 4.75 0.49
CA ASN A 245 9.21 5.94 0.34
C ASN A 245 8.38 7.07 -0.31
N LYS A 246 8.60 8.31 0.13
CA LYS A 246 7.81 9.47 -0.32
C LYS A 246 7.76 9.57 -1.85
N ASP A 247 8.84 9.22 -2.54
CA ASP A 247 8.98 9.38 -3.99
C ASP A 247 8.09 8.43 -4.78
N ILE A 248 7.55 7.39 -4.12
CA ILE A 248 6.65 6.40 -4.72
C ILE A 248 5.31 6.30 -3.99
N SER A 249 5.07 7.14 -2.98
CA SER A 249 3.87 7.11 -2.14
C SER A 249 2.54 7.22 -2.92
N PHE A 250 2.58 7.81 -4.11
CA PHE A 250 1.41 7.99 -4.98
C PHE A 250 0.81 6.66 -5.49
N ILE A 251 1.56 5.55 -5.52
CA ILE A 251 1.10 4.30 -6.15
C ILE A 251 -0.08 3.64 -5.41
N THR A 252 -0.34 4.01 -4.15
CA THR A 252 -1.49 3.49 -3.39
C THR A 252 -2.79 4.22 -3.67
N ASN A 253 -2.74 5.45 -4.21
CA ASN A 253 -3.92 6.29 -4.44
C ASN A 253 -4.12 6.58 -5.94
N GLU A 254 -3.05 7.00 -6.62
CA GLU A 254 -3.07 7.40 -8.02
C GLU A 254 -2.67 6.24 -8.96
N GLY A 255 -1.82 5.36 -8.45
CA GLY A 255 -1.37 4.17 -9.14
C GLY A 255 -0.09 4.36 -9.93
N LEU A 256 0.54 3.24 -10.27
CA LEU A 256 1.69 3.18 -11.16
C LEU A 256 1.20 2.84 -12.57
N LYS A 257 1.61 3.64 -13.56
CA LYS A 257 1.16 3.51 -14.95
C LYS A 257 2.18 2.72 -15.75
N PHE A 258 1.79 1.55 -16.23
CA PHE A 258 2.60 0.75 -17.14
C PHE A 258 2.33 1.24 -18.56
N LYS A 259 3.33 1.89 -19.16
CA LYS A 259 3.27 2.36 -20.54
C LYS A 259 3.97 1.37 -21.45
N VAL A 260 3.20 0.60 -22.20
CA VAL A 260 3.73 -0.39 -23.15
C VAL A 260 3.78 0.24 -24.53
N LEU A 261 5.00 0.36 -25.06
CA LEU A 261 5.27 1.02 -26.34
C LEU A 261 5.47 0.00 -27.47
N PHE A 262 4.95 0.31 -28.65
CA PHE A 262 5.43 -0.24 -29.91
C PHE A 262 6.57 0.64 -30.43
N LEU A 263 7.75 0.04 -30.60
CA LEU A 263 8.93 0.78 -31.09
C LEU A 263 9.00 0.84 -32.63
N ASN A 264 8.31 -0.05 -33.34
CA ASN A 264 8.37 -0.16 -34.81
C ASN A 264 6.96 -0.19 -35.45
N LYS A 265 6.40 -1.40 -35.67
CA LYS A 265 5.11 -1.63 -36.31
C LYS A 265 4.11 -2.17 -35.29
N GLY A 266 2.85 -1.77 -35.42
CA GLY A 266 1.75 -2.23 -34.56
C GLY A 266 0.99 -1.07 -33.93
N LYS A 267 -0.27 -1.31 -33.60
CA LYS A 267 -1.16 -0.33 -32.97
C LYS A 267 -2.02 -1.02 -31.95
N TRP A 268 -2.02 -0.50 -30.73
CA TRP A 268 -3.00 -0.89 -29.74
C TRP A 268 -4.38 -0.51 -30.26
N VAL A 269 -5.32 -1.44 -30.14
CA VAL A 269 -6.71 -1.20 -30.49
C VAL A 269 -7.56 -1.36 -29.25
N LYS A 270 -8.59 -0.51 -29.15
CA LYS A 270 -9.58 -0.63 -28.10
C LYS A 270 -10.39 -1.90 -28.34
N ASP A 271 -10.79 -2.56 -27.27
CA ASP A 271 -11.73 -3.67 -27.36
C ASP A 271 -13.09 -3.12 -27.80
N THR A 272 -13.56 -3.60 -28.95
CA THR A 272 -14.93 -3.36 -29.44
C THR A 272 -15.73 -4.59 -29.09
N PHE A 273 -16.49 -4.54 -27.99
CA PHE A 273 -17.58 -5.47 -27.72
C PHE A 273 -18.89 -4.83 -28.16
#